data_AF-A0A6A4HQT9-F1
#
_entry.id   AF-A0A6A4HQT9-F1
#
_cell.length_a   1.000
_cell.length_b   1.000
_cell.length_c   1.000
_cell.angle_alpha   90.00
_cell.angle_beta   90.00
_cell.angle_gamma   90.00
#
_symmetry.space_group_name_H-M   'P 1'
#
loop_
_entity.id
_entity.type
_entity.pdbx_description
1 polymer ?
#
loop_
_entity_poly.entity_id
_entity_poly.type
_entity_poly.pdbx_seq_one_letter_code
_entity_poly.pdbx_strand_id
1 'polypeptide(L)'
;MPPYRTGFVLNQEDTPCKVCFANPIHPVHLEPLHPAQTLNQNAQLVMDAAISDKTTCRKLLYTGEFLDWAGEQGLREEDVLPPSGVTLCNYAASFAGKLAGGTTKAKLFTVKSWVQRRGLDWKGSVSLWNVLNRVERRAPALSFRDQCPPVKKEHLSVLFNELDLSDTPGIDHAIAAASAGCFYGQLVRPGAQNGSQTNISRMSCT
;
A
#
# COMPACT_ATOMS: atom_id res chain seq x y z
N MET A 1 32.67 7.62 4.85
CA MET A 1 31.64 6.59 5.04
C MET A 1 31.34 6.47 6.54
N PRO A 2 30.09 6.62 7.00
CA PRO A 2 29.73 6.25 8.36
C PRO A 2 29.17 4.81 8.41
N PRO A 3 29.45 4.03 9.47
CA PRO A 3 28.96 2.66 9.62
C PRO A 3 27.63 2.67 10.39
N TYR A 4 26.63 1.91 9.95
CA TYR A 4 25.43 1.69 10.77
C TYR A 4 24.93 0.24 10.75
N ARG A 5 25.07 -0.35 11.94
CA ARG A 5 24.15 -1.23 12.68
C ARG A 5 23.81 -2.61 12.10
N THR A 6 24.62 -3.55 12.56
CA THR A 6 24.27 -4.82 13.24
C THR A 6 22.79 -5.03 13.56
N GLY A 7 22.32 -6.23 13.21
CA GLY A 7 20.92 -6.64 13.18
C GLY A 7 20.21 -6.73 14.53
N PHE A 8 18.89 -6.62 14.46
CA PHE A 8 17.97 -7.05 15.49
C PHE A 8 17.80 -8.57 15.39
N VAL A 9 18.35 -9.30 16.34
CA VAL A 9 17.95 -10.67 16.64
C VAL A 9 16.86 -10.57 17.71
N LEU A 10 15.66 -11.01 17.39
CA LEU A 10 14.57 -11.18 18.34
C LEU A 10 14.45 -12.68 18.59
N ASN A 11 15.17 -13.16 19.60
CA ASN A 11 14.85 -14.43 20.25
C ASN A 11 13.84 -14.12 21.35
N GLN A 12 12.63 -14.65 21.23
CA GLN A 12 11.76 -14.84 22.38
C GLN A 12 10.88 -16.06 22.14
N GLU A 13 11.34 -17.20 22.65
CA GLU A 13 10.47 -18.30 23.03
C GLU A 13 9.66 -17.84 24.25
N ASP A 14 8.34 -17.77 24.10
CA ASP A 14 7.38 -18.33 25.05
C ASP A 14 5.97 -18.04 24.54
N THR A 15 5.25 -19.10 24.21
CA THR A 15 3.85 -19.06 23.75
C THR A 15 2.94 -19.32 24.94
N PRO A 16 1.80 -18.63 25.04
CA PRO A 16 0.56 -19.40 25.04
C PRO A 16 -0.53 -18.77 24.15
N CYS A 17 -1.32 -19.67 23.55
CA CYS A 17 -2.49 -19.42 22.70
C CYS A 17 -2.20 -18.78 21.33
N LYS A 18 -1.50 -19.53 20.48
CA LYS A 18 -1.66 -19.43 19.03
C LYS A 18 -3.13 -19.73 18.70
N VAL A 19 -3.93 -18.70 18.47
CA VAL A 19 -5.29 -18.87 17.94
C VAL A 19 -5.12 -19.41 16.52
N CYS A 20 -5.27 -20.71 16.38
CA CYS A 20 -5.30 -21.37 15.09
C CYS A 20 -6.63 -21.04 14.41
N PHE A 21 -6.71 -19.88 13.77
CA PHE A 21 -7.69 -19.72 12.70
C PHE A 21 -7.27 -20.70 11.60
N ALA A 22 -8.21 -21.56 11.17
CA ALA A 22 -7.97 -22.51 10.10
C ALA A 22 -7.23 -21.79 8.95
N ASN A 23 -6.15 -22.43 8.49
CA ASN A 23 -5.28 -21.98 7.41
C ASN A 23 -6.09 -21.21 6.34
N PRO A 24 -5.66 -20.03 5.85
CA PRO A 24 -6.44 -19.23 4.89
C PRO A 24 -6.72 -19.93 3.54
N ILE A 25 -6.23 -21.16 3.37
CA ILE A 25 -6.36 -22.01 2.19
C ILE A 25 -7.42 -23.12 2.39
N HIS A 26 -7.84 -23.43 3.62
CA HIS A 26 -8.89 -24.43 3.80
C HIS A 26 -10.29 -23.81 3.62
N PRO A 27 -11.13 -24.37 2.74
CA PRO A 27 -12.53 -24.00 2.68
C PRO A 27 -13.17 -24.42 3.99
N VAL A 28 -13.41 -23.44 4.87
CA VAL A 28 -14.32 -23.62 6.00
C VAL A 28 -15.67 -23.94 5.37
N HIS A 29 -16.17 -25.14 5.62
CA HIS A 29 -17.52 -25.54 5.25
C HIS A 29 -18.50 -24.75 6.12
N LEU A 30 -18.74 -23.51 5.73
CA LEU A 30 -19.89 -22.74 6.19
C LEU A 30 -21.10 -23.19 5.37
N GLU A 31 -22.18 -23.43 6.10
CA GLU A 31 -23.53 -23.71 5.61
C GLU A 31 -23.91 -22.78 4.44
N PRO A 32 -24.54 -23.27 3.35
CA PRO A 32 -24.64 -22.51 2.11
C PRO A 32 -25.61 -21.33 2.25
N LEU A 33 -25.09 -20.13 2.48
CA LEU A 33 -25.82 -18.90 2.22
C LEU A 33 -25.92 -18.71 0.69
N HIS A 34 -27.13 -18.94 0.14
CA HIS A 34 -27.59 -18.60 -1.21
C HIS A 34 -26.65 -18.92 -2.42
N PRO A 35 -27.01 -19.89 -3.30
CA PRO A 35 -26.19 -20.29 -4.46
C PRO A 35 -26.04 -19.21 -5.56
N ALA A 36 -26.72 -18.06 -5.44
CA ALA A 36 -26.73 -17.00 -6.46
C ALA A 36 -25.49 -16.08 -6.43
N GLN A 37 -24.61 -16.18 -5.42
CA GLN A 37 -23.46 -15.27 -5.27
C GLN A 37 -22.10 -15.97 -5.19
N THR A 38 -22.04 -17.29 -5.37
CA THR A 38 -20.78 -18.04 -5.25
C THR A 38 -20.10 -18.19 -6.61
N LEU A 39 -18.91 -17.59 -6.75
CA LEU A 39 -18.04 -17.83 -7.91
C LEU A 39 -17.67 -19.32 -7.98
N ASN A 40 -17.85 -19.94 -9.14
CA ASN A 40 -17.38 -21.31 -9.35
C ASN A 40 -15.86 -21.37 -9.15
N GLN A 41 -15.37 -22.47 -8.57
CA GLN A 41 -13.94 -22.72 -8.29
C GLN A 41 -13.01 -22.41 -9.47
N ASN A 42 -13.44 -22.70 -10.70
CA ASN A 42 -12.66 -22.39 -11.90
C ASN A 42 -12.42 -20.89 -12.08
N ALA A 43 -13.43 -20.06 -11.81
CA ALA A 43 -13.31 -18.62 -11.90
C ALA A 43 -12.40 -18.07 -10.77
N GLN A 44 -12.42 -18.69 -9.59
CA GLN A 44 -11.51 -18.35 -8.51
C GLN A 44 -10.05 -18.65 -8.88
N LEU A 45 -9.78 -19.82 -9.47
CA LEU A 45 -8.45 -20.21 -9.94
C LEU A 45 -7.91 -19.27 -11.03
N VAL A 46 -8.75 -18.88 -11.99
CA VAL A 46 -8.37 -17.91 -13.03
C VAL A 46 -8.03 -16.55 -12.43
N MET A 47 -8.83 -16.07 -11.47
CA MET A 47 -8.55 -14.81 -10.79
C MET A 47 -7.27 -14.86 -9.95
N ASP A 48 -6.99 -15.99 -9.30
CA ASP A 48 -5.78 -16.15 -8.50
C ASP A 48 -4.52 -16.31 -9.35
N ALA A 49 -4.61 -16.96 -10.52
CA ALA A 49 -3.52 -17.04 -11.50
C ALA A 49 -3.12 -15.67 -12.09
N ALA A 50 -4.05 -14.70 -12.10
CA ALA A 50 -3.77 -13.33 -12.55
C ALA A 50 -2.95 -12.50 -11.55
N ILE A 51 -2.72 -13.01 -10.34
CA ILE A 51 -2.00 -12.30 -9.26
C ILE A 51 -0.59 -12.87 -9.15
N SER A 52 0.43 -12.02 -9.29
CA SER A 52 1.82 -12.41 -9.04
C SER A 52 2.01 -12.99 -7.64
N ASP A 53 2.86 -14.02 -7.52
CA ASP A 53 3.24 -14.66 -6.25
C ASP A 53 3.65 -13.65 -5.17
N LYS A 54 4.37 -12.58 -5.56
CA LYS A 54 4.79 -11.52 -4.64
C LYS A 54 3.59 -10.79 -4.03
N THR A 55 2.55 -10.54 -4.83
CA THR A 55 1.32 -9.91 -4.37
C THR A 55 0.53 -10.87 -3.49
N THR A 56 0.47 -12.15 -3.84
CA THR A 56 -0.17 -13.20 -3.03
C THR A 56 0.50 -13.33 -1.67
N CYS A 57 1.83 -13.44 -1.63
CA CYS A 57 2.60 -13.49 -0.39
C CYS A 57 2.36 -12.25 0.48
N ARG A 58 2.33 -11.05 -0.10
CA ARG A 58 2.04 -9.82 0.65
C ARG A 58 0.62 -9.81 1.22
N LYS A 59 -0.37 -10.30 0.46
CA LYS A 59 -1.75 -10.40 0.94
C LYS A 59 -1.84 -11.37 2.11
N LEU A 60 -1.22 -12.54 2.00
CA LEU A 60 -1.18 -13.53 3.08
C LEU A 60 -0.52 -12.95 4.34
N LEU A 61 0.61 -12.26 4.19
CA LEU A 61 1.29 -11.58 5.30
C LEU A 61 0.36 -10.57 6.00
N TYR A 62 -0.28 -9.68 5.25
CA TYR A 62 -1.14 -8.64 5.83
C TYR A 62 -2.42 -9.20 6.46
N THR A 63 -2.94 -10.32 5.93
CA THR A 63 -4.03 -11.05 6.58
C THR A 63 -3.55 -11.71 7.87
N GLY A 64 -2.38 -12.35 7.87
CA GLY A 64 -1.78 -12.94 9.07
C GLY A 64 -1.59 -11.92 10.18
N GLU A 65 -0.99 -10.77 9.89
CA GLU A 65 -0.79 -9.70 10.87
C GLU A 65 -2.11 -9.16 11.46
N PHE A 66 -3.21 -9.17 10.68
CA PHE A 66 -4.52 -8.80 11.21
C PHE A 66 -5.07 -9.85 12.17
N LEU A 67 -4.90 -11.15 11.86
CA LEU A 67 -5.33 -12.26 12.71
C LEU A 67 -4.51 -12.31 14.01
N ASP A 68 -3.20 -12.09 13.93
CA ASP A 68 -2.32 -12.01 15.08
C ASP A 68 -2.73 -10.85 15.99
N TRP A 69 -2.92 -9.65 15.42
CA TRP A 69 -3.45 -8.49 16.16
C TRP A 69 -4.81 -8.78 16.80
N ALA A 70 -5.72 -9.45 16.08
CA ALA A 70 -7.04 -9.80 16.62
C ALA A 70 -6.93 -10.76 17.80
N GLY A 71 -6.01 -11.72 17.74
CA GLY A 71 -5.68 -12.62 18.84
C GLY A 71 -5.14 -11.86 20.06
N GLU A 72 -4.23 -10.91 19.86
CA GLU A 72 -3.71 -10.03 20.93
C GLU A 72 -4.82 -9.18 21.59
N GLN A 73 -5.84 -8.79 20.83
CA GLN A 73 -6.99 -8.04 21.35
C GLN A 73 -8.05 -8.94 22.02
N GLY A 74 -7.87 -10.27 22.02
CA GLY A 74 -8.84 -11.23 22.57
C GLY A 74 -10.15 -11.30 21.79
N LEU A 75 -10.12 -10.99 20.48
CA LEU A 75 -11.31 -11.04 19.63
C LEU A 75 -11.67 -12.48 19.30
N ARG A 76 -12.97 -12.76 19.27
CA ARG A 76 -13.49 -14.07 18.88
C ARG A 76 -13.65 -14.16 17.36
N GLU A 77 -13.85 -15.36 16.83
CA GLU A 77 -13.97 -15.57 15.38
C GLU A 77 -15.12 -14.74 14.76
N GLU A 78 -16.24 -14.62 15.48
CA GLU A 78 -17.38 -13.79 15.09
C GLU A 78 -17.06 -12.29 15.01
N ASP A 79 -16.06 -11.81 15.73
CA ASP A 79 -15.62 -10.41 15.73
C ASP A 79 -14.58 -10.12 14.63
N VAL A 80 -13.94 -11.17 14.12
CA VAL A 80 -12.90 -11.13 13.09
C VAL A 80 -13.50 -11.29 11.69
N LEU A 81 -14.61 -12.04 11.58
CA LEU A 81 -15.20 -12.40 10.29
C LEU A 81 -16.74 -12.45 10.33
N PRO A 82 -17.45 -11.44 9.77
CA PRO A 82 -16.95 -10.18 9.23
C PRO A 82 -16.55 -9.19 10.34
N PRO A 83 -15.43 -8.47 10.19
CA PRO A 83 -14.98 -7.54 11.22
C PRO A 83 -15.94 -6.36 11.33
N SER A 84 -16.26 -6.00 12.57
CA SER A 84 -17.08 -4.82 12.84
C SER A 84 -16.35 -3.53 12.43
N GLY A 85 -17.10 -2.45 12.15
CA GLY A 85 -16.49 -1.16 11.86
C GLY A 85 -15.60 -0.64 13.00
N VAL A 86 -15.93 -0.99 14.26
CA VAL A 86 -15.14 -0.66 15.44
C VAL A 86 -13.83 -1.44 15.47
N THR A 87 -13.88 -2.76 15.18
CA THR A 87 -12.69 -3.61 15.07
C THR A 87 -11.73 -3.06 14.01
N LEU A 88 -12.24 -2.67 12.85
CA LEU A 88 -11.44 -2.07 11.78
C LEU A 88 -10.83 -0.72 12.18
N CYS A 89 -11.57 0.12 12.92
CA CYS A 89 -11.05 1.39 13.44
C CYS A 89 -9.92 1.16 14.44
N ASN A 90 -10.08 0.21 15.36
CA ASN A 90 -9.06 -0.13 16.35
C ASN A 90 -7.80 -0.70 15.68
N TYR A 91 -7.97 -1.58 14.69
CA TYR A 91 -6.87 -2.10 13.90
C TYR A 91 -6.11 -0.97 13.20
N ALA A 92 -6.82 -0.07 12.51
CA ALA A 92 -6.20 1.08 11.85
C ALA A 92 -5.47 2.01 12.85
N ALA A 93 -6.08 2.26 14.01
CA ALA A 93 -5.52 3.11 15.06
C ALA A 93 -4.23 2.54 15.68
N SER A 94 -4.08 1.21 15.71
CA SER A 94 -2.88 0.54 16.24
C SER A 94 -1.58 0.94 15.51
N PHE A 95 -1.71 1.46 14.28
CA PHE A 95 -0.61 1.89 13.42
C PHE A 95 -0.30 3.39 13.50
N ALA A 96 -1.09 4.18 14.25
CA ALA A 96 -0.85 5.60 14.41
C ALA A 96 0.55 5.86 14.99
N GLY A 97 1.35 6.73 14.37
CA GLY A 97 2.72 6.99 14.80
C GLY A 97 3.73 5.89 14.46
N LYS A 98 3.31 4.77 13.85
CA LYS A 98 4.18 3.63 13.53
C LYS A 98 4.33 3.45 12.01
N LEU A 99 3.26 3.57 11.25
CA LEU A 99 3.25 3.35 9.81
C LEU A 99 2.80 4.59 9.01
N ALA A 100 3.24 4.64 7.76
CA ALA A 100 2.70 5.59 6.78
C ALA A 100 1.23 5.27 6.46
N GLY A 101 0.42 6.32 6.23
CA GLY A 101 -1.00 6.16 5.93
C GLY A 101 -1.28 5.25 4.72
N GLY A 102 -0.43 5.32 3.68
CA GLY A 102 -0.53 4.44 2.52
C GLY A 102 -0.35 2.95 2.86
N THR A 103 0.59 2.63 3.76
CA THR A 103 0.82 1.25 4.22
C THR A 103 -0.37 0.73 5.02
N THR A 104 -0.91 1.54 5.93
CA THR A 104 -2.10 1.19 6.72
C THR A 104 -3.31 0.93 5.81
N LYS A 105 -3.54 1.79 4.80
CA LYS A 105 -4.60 1.58 3.79
C LYS A 105 -4.40 0.26 3.05
N ALA A 106 -3.17 -0.07 2.65
CA ALA A 106 -2.87 -1.33 1.95
C ALA A 106 -3.15 -2.59 2.80
N LYS A 107 -2.81 -2.56 4.10
CA LYS A 107 -3.16 -3.63 5.04
C LYS A 107 -4.68 -3.78 5.15
N LEU A 108 -5.41 -2.68 5.35
CA LEU A 108 -6.86 -2.68 5.46
C LEU A 108 -7.57 -3.16 4.19
N PHE A 109 -7.09 -2.76 3.00
CA PHE A 109 -7.62 -3.26 1.73
C PHE A 109 -7.40 -4.76 1.55
N THR A 110 -6.34 -5.31 2.15
CA THR A 110 -6.12 -6.76 2.17
C THR A 110 -7.15 -7.46 3.03
N VAL A 111 -7.44 -6.94 4.24
CA VAL A 111 -8.52 -7.45 5.09
C VAL A 111 -9.87 -7.35 4.35
N LYS A 112 -10.15 -6.24 3.68
CA LYS A 112 -11.35 -6.09 2.84
C LYS A 112 -11.44 -7.17 1.76
N SER A 113 -10.36 -7.34 0.99
CA SER A 113 -10.31 -8.36 -0.06
C SER A 113 -10.49 -9.77 0.51
N TRP A 114 -9.96 -10.04 1.70
CA TRP A 114 -10.09 -11.33 2.37
C TRP A 114 -11.53 -11.61 2.80
N VAL A 115 -12.22 -10.63 3.40
CA VAL A 115 -13.64 -10.72 3.78
C VAL A 115 -14.52 -10.92 2.53
N GLN A 116 -14.30 -10.11 1.49
CA GLN A 116 -15.10 -10.18 0.26
C GLN A 116 -14.92 -11.50 -0.51
N ARG A 117 -13.72 -12.08 -0.51
CA ARG A 117 -13.46 -13.40 -1.12
C ARG A 117 -14.25 -14.53 -0.45
N ARG A 118 -14.70 -14.34 0.79
CA ARG A 118 -15.55 -15.30 1.52
C ARG A 118 -17.04 -15.02 1.34
N GLY A 119 -17.41 -14.09 0.45
CA GLY A 119 -18.81 -13.71 0.22
C GLY A 119 -19.42 -12.91 1.36
N LEU A 120 -18.59 -12.32 2.24
CA LEU A 120 -19.07 -11.57 3.40
C LEU A 120 -19.09 -10.06 3.14
N ASP A 121 -20.03 -9.40 3.80
CA ASP A 121 -20.19 -7.96 3.74
C ASP A 121 -19.05 -7.21 4.43
N TRP A 122 -18.49 -6.24 3.70
CA TRP A 122 -17.54 -5.29 4.27
C TRP A 122 -18.26 -4.18 5.06
N LYS A 123 -18.12 -4.16 6.39
CA LYS A 123 -18.71 -3.12 7.27
C LYS A 123 -17.84 -1.87 7.42
N GLY A 124 -17.23 -1.40 6.33
CA GLY A 124 -16.44 -0.17 6.34
C GLY A 124 -17.31 1.08 6.51
N SER A 125 -17.11 1.81 7.60
CA SER A 125 -17.87 3.02 7.96
C SER A 125 -17.13 4.31 7.61
N VAL A 126 -17.84 5.45 7.66
CA VAL A 126 -17.24 6.80 7.59
C VAL A 126 -16.22 7.02 8.72
N SER A 127 -16.45 6.42 9.90
CA SER A 127 -15.51 6.51 11.02
C SER A 127 -14.15 5.88 10.69
N LEU A 128 -14.12 4.79 9.92
CA LEU A 128 -12.87 4.15 9.48
C LEU A 128 -12.03 5.11 8.62
N TRP A 129 -12.66 5.83 7.70
CA TRP A 129 -11.98 6.83 6.87
C TRP A 129 -11.45 8.00 7.70
N ASN A 130 -12.22 8.46 8.69
CA ASN A 130 -11.76 9.50 9.61
C ASN A 130 -10.54 9.05 10.43
N VAL A 131 -10.52 7.78 10.88
CA VAL A 131 -9.36 7.19 11.57
C VAL A 131 -8.16 7.12 10.64
N LEU A 132 -8.33 6.63 9.41
CA LEU A 132 -7.23 6.56 8.43
C LEU A 132 -6.62 7.93 8.15
N ASN A 133 -7.45 8.97 7.98
CA ASN A 133 -6.98 10.35 7.79
C ASN A 133 -6.18 10.85 9.00
N ARG A 134 -6.57 10.45 10.23
CA ARG A 134 -5.82 10.78 11.45
C ARG A 134 -4.51 9.99 11.57
N VAL A 135 -4.51 8.71 11.20
CA VAL A 135 -3.31 7.86 11.15
C VAL A 135 -2.29 8.44 10.17
N GLU A 136 -2.75 8.88 9.01
CA GLU A 136 -1.91 9.53 7.99
C GLU A 136 -1.26 10.82 8.51
N ARG A 137 -2.01 11.67 9.23
CA ARG A 137 -1.46 12.87 9.87
C ARG A 137 -0.50 12.58 11.02
N ARG A 138 -0.62 11.41 11.65
CA ARG A 138 0.29 10.93 12.70
C ARG A 138 1.42 10.05 12.15
N ALA A 139 1.58 9.95 10.83
CA ALA A 139 2.65 9.14 10.27
C ALA A 139 4.02 9.67 10.78
N PRO A 140 5.00 8.79 11.04
CA PRO A 140 6.33 9.21 11.46
C PRO A 140 6.93 10.26 10.51
N ALA A 141 7.65 11.25 11.02
CA ALA A 141 8.33 12.25 10.18
C ALA A 141 9.24 11.57 9.13
N LEU A 142 9.91 10.48 9.53
CA LEU A 142 10.75 9.66 8.65
C LEU A 142 10.01 8.97 7.49
N SER A 143 8.68 8.90 7.55
CA SER A 143 7.87 8.35 6.45
C SER A 143 7.68 9.34 5.31
N PHE A 144 7.84 10.64 5.58
CA PHE A 144 7.87 11.67 4.57
C PHE A 144 9.28 11.71 4.00
N ARG A 145 9.41 11.41 2.71
CA ARG A 145 10.65 11.64 1.99
C ARG A 145 10.65 13.09 1.55
N ASP A 146 11.78 13.77 1.74
CA ASP A 146 12.00 15.03 1.06
C ASP A 146 11.78 14.84 -0.43
N GLN A 147 11.13 15.81 -1.06
CA GLN A 147 10.93 15.77 -2.50
C GLN A 147 12.30 15.67 -3.16
N CYS A 148 12.52 14.61 -3.95
CA CYS A 148 13.76 14.49 -4.72
C CYS A 148 13.93 15.77 -5.56
N PRO A 149 15.13 16.37 -5.59
CA PRO A 149 15.36 17.55 -6.42
C PRO A 149 14.99 17.21 -7.87
N PRO A 150 14.35 18.15 -8.59
CA PRO A 150 13.92 17.90 -9.95
C PRO A 150 15.10 17.52 -10.83
N VAL A 151 14.90 16.55 -11.72
CA VAL A 151 15.90 16.18 -12.71
C VAL A 151 16.11 17.39 -13.61
N LYS A 152 17.35 17.87 -13.68
CA LYS A 152 17.70 19.01 -14.55
C LYS A 152 18.13 18.51 -15.92
N LYS A 153 18.07 19.41 -16.91
CA LYS A 153 18.52 19.12 -18.27
C LYS A 153 19.99 18.68 -18.27
N GLU A 154 20.81 19.29 -17.42
CA GLU A 154 22.24 18.95 -17.29
C GLU A 154 22.48 17.47 -16.94
N HIS A 155 21.63 16.87 -16.11
CA HIS A 155 21.75 15.45 -15.76
C HIS A 155 21.45 14.54 -16.96
N LEU A 156 20.47 14.92 -17.79
CA LEU A 156 20.16 14.20 -19.03
C LEU A 156 21.24 14.41 -20.09
N SER A 157 21.83 15.61 -20.15
CA SER A 157 22.96 15.88 -21.04
C SER A 157 24.17 15.01 -20.69
N VAL A 158 24.51 14.87 -19.40
CA VAL A 158 25.59 13.98 -18.96
C VAL A 158 25.27 12.53 -19.35
N LEU A 159 24.04 12.08 -19.12
CA LEU A 159 23.63 10.74 -19.53
C LEU A 159 23.77 10.51 -21.04
N PHE A 160 23.29 11.44 -21.88
CA PHE A 160 23.34 11.28 -23.33
C PHE A 160 24.75 11.41 -23.92
N ASN A 161 25.65 12.14 -23.26
CA ASN A 161 27.03 12.27 -23.70
C ASN A 161 27.85 10.99 -23.48
N GLU A 162 27.47 10.16 -22.50
CA GLU A 162 28.16 8.90 -22.18
C GLU A 162 27.58 7.68 -22.94
N LEU A 163 26.47 7.85 -23.66
CA LEU A 163 25.84 6.78 -24.45
C LEU A 163 26.39 6.79 -25.88
N ASP A 164 26.70 5.60 -26.41
CA ASP A 164 27.08 5.48 -27.82
C ASP A 164 25.83 5.50 -28.71
N LEU A 165 25.53 6.68 -29.23
CA LEU A 165 24.44 6.92 -30.16
C LEU A 165 24.90 6.97 -31.62
N SER A 166 26.17 6.65 -31.89
CA SER A 166 26.81 6.90 -33.19
C SER A 166 26.57 5.79 -34.21
N ASP A 167 26.55 4.52 -33.79
CA ASP A 167 26.45 3.39 -34.71
C ASP A 167 25.51 2.30 -34.18
N THR A 168 24.42 2.09 -34.92
CA THR A 168 23.35 1.09 -34.75
C THR A 168 22.40 1.23 -33.54
N PRO A 169 21.08 1.00 -33.76
CA PRO A 169 20.11 0.96 -32.67
C PRO A 169 20.42 -0.22 -31.74
N GLY A 170 20.94 0.11 -30.56
CA GLY A 170 21.35 -0.85 -29.55
C GLY A 170 20.78 -0.52 -28.17
N ILE A 171 21.39 -1.10 -27.13
CA ILE A 171 20.98 -0.88 -25.74
C ILE A 171 21.05 0.61 -25.34
N ASP A 172 22.03 1.34 -25.86
CA ASP A 172 22.24 2.76 -25.57
C ASP A 172 21.10 3.64 -26.11
N HIS A 173 20.59 3.32 -27.29
CA HIS A 173 19.40 3.98 -27.84
C HIS A 173 18.14 3.68 -27.02
N ALA A 174 18.00 2.45 -26.52
CA ALA A 174 16.88 2.08 -25.65
C ALA A 174 16.95 2.79 -24.29
N ILE A 175 18.15 2.90 -23.71
CA ILE A 175 18.39 3.65 -22.47
C ILE A 175 18.12 5.14 -22.70
N ALA A 176 18.57 5.71 -23.81
CA ALA A 176 18.32 7.12 -24.14
C ALA A 176 16.82 7.41 -24.29
N ALA A 177 16.09 6.57 -25.04
CA ALA A 177 14.65 6.71 -25.23
C ALA A 177 13.86 6.53 -23.92
N ALA A 178 14.19 5.51 -23.12
CA ALA A 178 13.56 5.27 -21.82
C ALA A 178 13.83 6.43 -20.85
N SER A 179 15.07 6.93 -20.80
CA SER A 179 15.44 8.04 -19.93
C SER A 179 14.77 9.34 -20.36
N ALA A 180 14.71 9.62 -21.67
CA ALA A 180 13.93 10.74 -22.19
C ALA A 180 12.45 10.60 -21.79
N GLY A 181 11.81 9.45 -22.01
CA GLY A 181 10.41 9.25 -21.63
C GLY A 181 10.15 9.40 -20.12
N CYS A 182 10.99 8.78 -19.28
CA CYS A 182 10.81 8.77 -17.83
C CYS A 182 11.10 10.12 -17.16
N PHE A 183 12.09 10.88 -17.65
CA PHE A 183 12.55 12.11 -17.00
C PHE A 183 12.05 13.38 -17.67
N TYR A 184 11.65 13.36 -18.94
CA TYR A 184 11.11 14.56 -19.60
C TYR A 184 9.79 15.03 -18.98
N GLY A 185 8.97 14.10 -18.47
CA GLY A 185 7.79 14.42 -17.65
C GLY A 185 8.11 15.00 -16.26
N GLN A 186 9.36 14.89 -15.80
CA GLN A 186 9.84 15.43 -14.52
C GLN A 186 10.63 16.73 -14.69
N LEU A 187 10.92 17.16 -15.92
CA LEU A 187 11.54 18.46 -16.18
C LEU A 187 10.60 19.56 -15.71
N VAL A 188 11.01 20.29 -14.68
CA VAL A 188 10.28 21.47 -14.20
C VAL A 188 10.24 22.47 -15.35
N ARG A 189 9.03 22.86 -15.78
CA ARG A 189 8.87 23.93 -16.76
C ARG A 189 9.53 25.20 -16.21
N PRO A 190 10.52 25.78 -16.90
CA PRO A 190 11.10 27.04 -16.48
C PRO A 190 10.04 28.13 -16.69
N GLY A 191 9.43 28.57 -15.59
CA GLY A 191 8.29 29.49 -15.57
C GLY A 191 7.44 29.43 -14.30
N ALA A 192 7.61 28.40 -13.46
CA ALA A 192 6.87 28.26 -12.19
C ALA A 192 7.74 28.51 -10.94
N GLN A 193 8.70 29.44 -11.01
CA GLN A 193 9.33 30.00 -9.81
C GLN A 193 8.97 31.48 -9.73
N ASN A 194 8.45 31.86 -8.55
CA ASN A 194 8.05 33.19 -8.07
C ASN A 194 6.58 33.56 -8.26
N GLY A 195 5.78 33.21 -7.26
CA GLY A 195 4.47 33.80 -6.99
C GLY A 195 4.25 33.86 -5.49
N SER A 196 4.72 34.94 -4.87
CA SER A 196 4.28 35.42 -3.56
C SER A 196 2.77 35.31 -3.41
N GLN A 197 2.31 35.10 -2.18
CA GLN A 197 0.97 35.49 -1.75
C GLN A 197 0.59 36.85 -2.35
N THR A 198 -0.42 36.90 -3.21
CA THR A 198 -1.08 38.15 -3.57
C THR A 198 -2.57 38.04 -3.34
N ASN A 199 -3.05 39.05 -2.63
CA ASN A 199 -4.41 39.28 -2.19
C ASN A 199 -5.43 39.15 -3.32
N ILE A 200 -6.58 38.61 -2.95
CA ILE A 200 -7.83 38.69 -3.67
C ILE A 200 -8.21 40.18 -3.76
N SER A 201 -8.30 40.73 -4.97
CA SER A 201 -9.12 41.90 -5.24
C SER A 201 -9.88 41.69 -6.54
N ARG A 202 -11.21 41.61 -6.38
CA ARG A 202 -12.21 41.67 -7.43
C ARG A 202 -11.98 42.92 -8.27
N MET A 203 -12.08 42.79 -9.59
CA MET A 203 -12.42 43.93 -10.43
C MET A 203 -13.50 43.51 -11.44
N SER A 204 -14.60 44.23 -11.34
CA SER A 204 -15.83 44.14 -12.12
C SER A 204 -15.60 44.58 -13.56
N CYS A 205 -16.26 43.92 -14.51
CA CYS A 205 -16.40 44.41 -15.87
C CYS A 205 -17.64 45.32 -15.97
N THR A 206 -17.44 46.52 -16.50
CA THR A 206 -18.44 47.27 -17.28
C THR A 206 -18.09 47.14 -18.74
#